data_AF-A0A355DJ67-F1
#
_entry.id   AF-A0A355DJ67-F1
#
_cell.length_a   1.000
_cell.length_b   1.000
_cell.length_c   1.000
_cell.angle_alpha   90.00
_cell.angle_beta   90.00
_cell.angle_gamma   90.00
#
_symmetry.space_group_name_H-M   'P 1'
#
loop_
_entity.id
_entity.type
_entity.pdbx_description
1 polymer ?
#
loop_
_entity_poly.entity_id
_entity_poly.type
_entity_poly.pdbx_seq_one_letter_code
_entity_poly.pdbx_strand_id
1 'polypeptide(L)'
;LLEAVVPVVIFLIAGVFVLRSLGVDLTGIWVALGGATFVIGFAAQGILANFFSGVVLLIDTPFQFGDVLRLENGSIAMLRKIGVRVTQLYLPDQHCDIYIPNSKLQEQNIVNLSRPTAYYHYSTEVSIPFRHDAREVKHVMEEAILAHPDTLGDIDQKLELIDRYYQIEELKDQREFGRLRLLAEQDVNYKLEEIVPALEALVVTLQFAEKGGLTQEEIENVQQEYCDILAAIGLDVITEIQNNRSVVTLQETRSKDTLIALVREWYRIFIRDPNLLDNDSYIIPDEWERKINLLKRRAQRLYQKISNPQREETRLDDYVMELKQWLQARFKQSRQKWQEPQVLVKGMEHDEANCYIKFQLNFFVDDIKLENGKRGDRVSSQIYQDVVQYLQQRQEPSDI
;
A
#
# COMPACT_ATOMS: atom_id res chain seq x y z
N LEU A 1 -40.89 -14.17 5.44
CA LEU A 1 -40.71 -13.67 6.83
C LEU A 1 -41.46 -12.36 7.06
N LEU A 2 -41.16 -11.29 6.32
CA LEU A 2 -41.88 -10.00 6.46
C LEU A 2 -43.40 -10.11 6.24
N GLU A 3 -43.85 -10.83 5.21
CA GLU A 3 -45.29 -11.04 4.93
C GLU A 3 -46.05 -11.80 6.02
N ALA A 4 -45.36 -12.59 6.84
CA ALA A 4 -45.98 -13.34 7.93
C ALA A 4 -45.95 -12.56 9.26
N VAL A 5 -44.89 -11.77 9.50
CA VAL A 5 -44.69 -11.04 10.76
C VAL A 5 -45.49 -9.74 10.79
N VAL A 6 -45.55 -9.01 9.67
CA VAL A 6 -46.20 -7.70 9.61
C VAL A 6 -47.71 -7.78 9.95
N PRO A 7 -48.52 -8.69 9.37
CA PRO A 7 -49.92 -8.79 9.73
C PRO A 7 -50.14 -9.12 11.21
N VAL A 8 -49.33 -10.03 11.77
CA VAL A 8 -49.43 -10.43 13.18
C VAL A 8 -49.16 -9.25 14.11
N VAL A 9 -48.12 -8.45 13.83
CA VAL A 9 -47.82 -7.24 14.61
C VAL A 9 -48.96 -6.22 14.53
N ILE A 10 -49.54 -6.02 13.34
CA ILE A 10 -50.68 -5.11 13.14
C ILE A 10 -51.90 -5.59 13.95
N PHE A 11 -52.23 -6.89 13.91
CA PHE A 11 -53.35 -7.45 14.68
C PHE A 11 -53.14 -7.32 16.20
N LEU A 12 -51.91 -7.53 16.68
CA LEU A 12 -51.58 -7.34 18.10
C LEU A 12 -51.75 -5.88 18.53
N ILE A 13 -51.25 -4.93 17.74
CA ILE A 13 -51.40 -3.49 18.01
C ILE A 13 -52.88 -3.10 18.01
N ALA A 14 -53.64 -3.53 17.01
CA ALA A 14 -55.08 -3.26 16.92
C ALA A 14 -55.85 -3.84 18.12
N GLY A 15 -55.52 -5.06 18.56
CA GLY A 15 -56.10 -5.68 19.76
C GLY A 15 -55.84 -4.89 21.03
N VAL A 16 -54.63 -4.34 21.20
CA VAL A 16 -54.27 -3.45 22.32
C VAL A 16 -55.14 -2.19 22.33
N PHE A 17 -55.37 -1.56 21.17
CA PHE A 17 -56.25 -0.39 21.08
C PHE A 17 -57.71 -0.70 21.42
N VAL A 18 -58.24 -1.84 20.98
CA VAL A 18 -59.60 -2.29 21.31
C VAL A 18 -59.75 -2.51 22.82
N LEU A 19 -58.83 -3.24 23.44
CA LEU A 19 -58.86 -3.50 24.89
C LEU A 19 -58.78 -2.20 25.71
N ARG A 20 -57.96 -1.24 25.26
CA ARG A 20 -57.88 0.08 25.87
C ARG A 20 -59.20 0.85 25.76
N SER A 21 -59.87 0.79 24.60
CA SER A 21 -61.19 1.42 24.41
C SER A 21 -62.28 0.82 25.29
N LEU A 22 -62.13 -0.45 25.71
CA LEU A 22 -63.05 -1.15 26.61
C LEU A 22 -62.77 -0.88 28.10
N GLY A 23 -61.77 -0.03 28.43
CA GLY A 23 -61.44 0.32 29.81
C GLY A 23 -60.63 -0.74 30.56
N VAL A 24 -60.03 -1.71 29.86
CA VAL A 24 -59.17 -2.73 30.47
C VAL A 24 -57.84 -2.09 30.91
N ASP A 25 -57.41 -2.36 32.15
CA ASP A 25 -56.09 -1.97 32.63
C ASP A 25 -55.00 -2.84 31.97
N LEU A 26 -54.21 -2.22 31.09
CA LEU A 26 -53.14 -2.88 30.37
C LEU A 26 -51.79 -2.80 31.11
N THR A 27 -51.74 -2.25 32.31
CA THR A 27 -50.48 -2.07 33.07
C THR A 27 -49.70 -3.38 33.21
N GLY A 28 -50.37 -4.49 33.56
CA GLY A 28 -49.72 -5.80 33.66
C GLY A 28 -49.15 -6.32 32.33
N ILE A 29 -49.84 -6.02 31.21
CA ILE A 29 -49.37 -6.37 29.86
C ILE A 29 -48.15 -5.53 29.48
N TRP A 30 -48.14 -4.23 29.79
CA TRP A 30 -46.98 -3.38 29.55
C TRP A 30 -45.75 -3.81 30.34
N VAL A 31 -45.91 -4.21 31.61
CA VAL A 31 -44.83 -4.76 32.43
C VAL A 31 -44.29 -6.06 31.82
N ALA A 32 -45.17 -6.98 31.41
CA ALA A 32 -44.77 -8.23 30.78
C ALA A 32 -44.06 -8.00 29.43
N LEU A 33 -44.57 -7.10 28.59
CA LEU A 33 -43.97 -6.73 27.31
C LEU A 33 -42.61 -6.03 27.47
N GLY A 34 -42.49 -5.14 28.45
CA GLY A 34 -41.23 -4.48 28.79
C GLY A 34 -40.17 -5.50 29.21
N GLY A 35 -40.53 -6.43 30.10
CA GLY A 35 -39.65 -7.51 30.53
C GLY A 35 -39.25 -8.46 29.39
N ALA A 36 -40.22 -8.88 28.57
CA ALA A 36 -39.96 -9.75 27.42
C ALA A 36 -39.04 -9.08 26.39
N THR A 37 -39.27 -7.81 26.08
CA THR A 37 -38.43 -7.03 25.16
C THR A 37 -37.01 -6.89 25.70
N PHE A 38 -36.85 -6.63 27.00
CA PHE A 38 -35.53 -6.56 27.63
C PHE A 38 -34.75 -7.88 27.51
N VAL A 39 -35.40 -9.03 27.80
CA VAL A 39 -34.76 -10.35 27.69
C VAL A 39 -34.37 -10.66 26.24
N ILE A 40 -35.26 -10.39 25.28
CA ILE A 40 -34.98 -10.59 23.85
C ILE A 40 -33.83 -9.67 23.40
N GLY A 41 -33.85 -8.40 23.81
CA GLY A 41 -32.80 -7.43 23.49
C GLY A 41 -31.44 -7.84 24.07
N PHE A 42 -31.43 -8.33 25.31
CA PHE A 42 -30.23 -8.84 25.97
C PHE A 42 -29.69 -10.09 25.26
N ALA A 43 -30.56 -11.02 24.88
CA ALA A 43 -30.16 -12.21 24.10
C ALA A 43 -29.62 -11.85 22.71
N ALA A 44 -30.18 -10.82 22.07
CA ALA A 44 -29.77 -10.34 20.75
C ALA A 44 -28.59 -9.35 20.78
N GLN A 45 -28.18 -8.87 21.95
CA GLN A 45 -27.19 -7.82 22.12
C GLN A 45 -25.90 -8.13 21.34
N GLY A 46 -25.38 -9.35 21.46
CA GLY A 46 -24.16 -9.76 20.76
C GLY A 46 -24.30 -9.83 19.23
N ILE A 47 -25.48 -10.17 18.71
CA ILE A 47 -25.73 -10.21 17.26
C ILE A 47 -25.79 -8.78 16.71
N LEU A 48 -26.54 -7.91 17.38
CA LEU A 48 -26.66 -6.50 17.00
C LEU A 48 -25.31 -5.79 17.08
N ALA A 49 -24.53 -6.03 18.14
CA ALA A 49 -23.20 -5.46 18.29
C ALA A 49 -22.29 -5.84 17.11
N ASN A 50 -22.22 -7.12 16.74
CA ASN A 50 -21.42 -7.56 15.59
C ASN A 50 -21.90 -6.98 14.26
N PHE A 51 -23.21 -6.85 14.07
CA PHE A 51 -23.78 -6.26 12.86
C PHE A 51 -23.37 -4.79 12.71
N PHE A 52 -23.61 -3.96 13.74
CA PHE A 52 -23.25 -2.55 13.71
C PHE A 52 -21.74 -2.35 13.61
N SER A 53 -20.95 -3.17 14.32
CA SER A 53 -19.48 -3.14 14.19
C SER A 53 -19.04 -3.47 12.76
N GLY A 54 -19.68 -4.44 12.11
CA GLY A 54 -19.42 -4.77 10.70
C GLY A 54 -19.76 -3.61 9.75
N VAL A 55 -20.88 -2.93 9.96
CA VAL A 55 -21.26 -1.74 9.19
C VAL A 55 -20.25 -0.62 9.35
N VAL A 56 -19.82 -0.35 10.60
CA VAL A 56 -18.80 0.67 10.90
C VAL A 56 -17.47 0.32 10.21
N LEU A 57 -17.00 -0.93 10.30
CA LEU A 57 -15.78 -1.37 9.62
C LEU A 57 -15.84 -1.20 8.09
N LEU A 58 -17.02 -1.35 7.49
CA LEU A 58 -17.24 -1.14 6.05
C LEU A 58 -17.32 0.35 5.67
N ILE A 59 -17.76 1.23 6.57
CA ILE A 59 -17.86 2.67 6.32
C ILE A 59 -16.48 3.33 6.51
N ASP A 60 -15.85 3.10 7.67
CA ASP A 60 -14.58 3.73 8.00
C ASP A 60 -13.42 3.10 7.24
N THR A 61 -13.56 1.83 6.81
CA THR A 61 -12.56 1.06 6.05
C THR A 61 -11.12 1.17 6.61
N PRO A 62 -10.91 0.96 7.93
CA PRO A 62 -9.58 1.04 8.54
C PRO A 62 -8.59 0.03 7.93
N PHE A 63 -9.10 -1.07 7.38
CA PHE A 63 -8.37 -2.13 6.70
C PHE A 63 -9.07 -2.49 5.38
N GLN A 64 -8.31 -2.91 4.38
CA GLN A 64 -8.81 -3.39 3.08
C GLN A 64 -8.34 -4.82 2.79
N PHE A 65 -9.04 -5.49 1.86
CA PHE A 65 -8.66 -6.82 1.40
C PHE A 65 -7.18 -6.86 1.02
N GLY A 66 -6.45 -7.84 1.55
CA GLY A 66 -5.00 -8.01 1.32
C GLY A 66 -4.10 -7.12 2.20
N ASP A 67 -4.64 -6.31 3.11
CA ASP A 67 -3.81 -5.61 4.09
C ASP A 67 -3.21 -6.59 5.10
N VAL A 68 -1.96 -6.35 5.49
CA VAL A 68 -1.25 -7.06 6.55
C VAL A 68 -1.46 -6.33 7.86
N LEU A 69 -1.99 -7.06 8.84
CA LEU A 69 -2.37 -6.55 10.15
C LEU A 69 -1.52 -7.21 11.22
N ARG A 70 -1.11 -6.43 12.22
CA ARG A 70 -0.61 -6.95 13.49
C ARG A 70 -1.74 -6.90 14.51
N LEU A 71 -2.11 -8.08 15.00
CA LEU A 71 -3.11 -8.24 16.04
C LEU A 71 -2.53 -7.89 17.40
N GLU A 72 -3.41 -7.70 18.40
CA GLU A 72 -3.02 -7.30 19.76
C GLU A 72 -2.05 -8.30 20.43
N ASN A 73 -2.17 -9.58 20.10
CA ASN A 73 -1.26 -10.63 20.58
C ASN A 73 0.10 -10.66 19.85
N GLY A 74 0.36 -9.71 18.94
CA GLY A 74 1.57 -9.63 18.13
C GLY A 74 1.57 -10.48 16.86
N SER A 75 0.56 -11.32 16.63
CA SER A 75 0.48 -12.17 15.44
C SER A 75 0.28 -11.33 14.17
N ILE A 76 0.95 -11.73 13.10
CA ILE A 76 0.73 -11.20 11.76
C ILE A 76 -0.45 -11.92 11.11
N ALA A 77 -1.38 -11.17 10.53
CA ALA A 77 -2.56 -11.71 9.87
C ALA A 77 -2.87 -10.91 8.60
N MET A 78 -3.40 -11.57 7.57
CA MET A 78 -3.80 -10.93 6.31
C MET A 78 -5.31 -10.85 6.21
N LEU A 79 -5.83 -9.67 5.86
CA LEU A 79 -7.28 -9.47 5.73
C LEU A 79 -7.84 -10.20 4.51
N ARG A 80 -8.70 -11.20 4.72
CA ARG A 80 -9.36 -11.97 3.65
C ARG A 80 -10.76 -11.47 3.35
N LYS A 81 -11.56 -11.13 4.36
CA LYS A 81 -12.94 -10.67 4.15
C LYS A 81 -13.51 -10.00 5.39
N ILE A 82 -14.19 -8.88 5.20
CA ILE A 82 -15.07 -8.31 6.23
C ILE A 82 -16.49 -8.80 5.94
N GLY A 83 -17.00 -9.70 6.77
CA GLY A 83 -18.38 -10.17 6.72
C GLY A 83 -19.31 -9.32 7.59
N VAL A 84 -20.61 -9.58 7.50
CA VAL A 84 -21.64 -8.83 8.26
C VAL A 84 -21.47 -8.99 9.77
N ARG A 85 -21.04 -10.16 10.25
CA ARG A 85 -20.86 -10.47 11.68
C ARG A 85 -19.42 -10.76 12.08
N VAL A 86 -18.64 -11.34 11.18
CA VAL A 86 -17.28 -11.81 11.44
C VAL A 86 -16.35 -11.31 10.35
N THR A 87 -15.10 -11.06 10.74
CA THR A 87 -13.99 -10.76 9.84
C THR A 87 -13.09 -11.99 9.76
N GLN A 88 -12.75 -12.39 8.54
CA GLN A 88 -11.87 -13.50 8.23
C GLN A 88 -10.47 -12.97 7.99
N LEU A 89 -9.50 -13.50 8.73
CA LEU A 89 -8.08 -13.21 8.59
C LEU A 89 -7.33 -14.52 8.33
N TYR A 90 -6.25 -14.45 7.57
CA TYR A 90 -5.34 -15.57 7.35
C TYR A 90 -4.07 -15.38 8.18
N LEU A 91 -3.65 -16.41 8.93
CA LEU A 91 -2.44 -16.41 9.75
C LEU A 91 -1.31 -17.11 8.97
N PRO A 92 -0.31 -16.38 8.44
CA PRO A 92 0.77 -16.96 7.65
C PRO A 92 1.56 -18.02 8.40
N ASP A 93 1.87 -17.77 9.67
CA ASP A 93 2.71 -18.64 10.52
C ASP A 93 2.06 -19.99 10.83
N GLN A 94 0.74 -20.04 10.86
CA GLN A 94 -0.03 -21.23 11.22
C GLN A 94 -0.71 -21.88 10.01
N HIS A 95 -0.63 -21.24 8.85
CA HIS A 95 -1.31 -21.64 7.62
C HIS A 95 -2.81 -21.93 7.83
N CYS A 96 -3.51 -21.05 8.54
CA CYS A 96 -4.93 -21.24 8.85
C CYS A 96 -5.71 -19.92 8.82
N ASP A 97 -7.03 -20.04 8.65
CA ASP A 97 -7.95 -18.91 8.77
C ASP A 97 -8.46 -18.77 10.21
N ILE A 98 -8.55 -17.52 10.68
CA ILE A 98 -9.20 -17.15 11.92
C ILE A 98 -10.41 -16.25 11.63
N TYR A 99 -11.51 -16.50 12.35
CA TYR A 99 -12.76 -15.76 12.23
C TYR A 99 -13.02 -14.98 13.52
N ILE A 100 -12.89 -13.66 13.46
CA ILE A 100 -13.04 -12.79 14.62
C ILE A 100 -14.41 -12.07 14.53
N PRO A 101 -15.26 -12.13 15.56
CA PRO A 101 -16.49 -11.33 15.61
C PRO A 101 -16.16 -9.83 15.46
N ASN A 102 -16.91 -9.12 14.62
CA ASN A 102 -16.60 -7.72 14.29
C ASN A 102 -16.55 -6.83 15.53
N SER A 103 -17.41 -7.07 16.53
CA SER A 103 -17.39 -6.29 17.77
C SER A 103 -16.11 -6.50 18.57
N LYS A 104 -15.61 -7.74 18.62
CA LYS A 104 -14.31 -8.04 19.27
C LYS A 104 -13.14 -7.45 18.50
N LEU A 105 -13.20 -7.47 17.16
CA LEU A 105 -12.15 -6.88 16.34
C LEU A 105 -12.06 -5.36 16.54
N GLN A 106 -13.21 -4.69 16.65
CA GLN A 106 -13.29 -3.25 16.90
C GLN A 106 -12.77 -2.83 18.28
N GLU A 107 -12.89 -3.70 19.28
CA GLU A 107 -12.37 -3.47 20.63
C GLU A 107 -10.83 -3.61 20.73
N GLN A 108 -10.19 -4.26 19.74
CA GLN A 108 -8.74 -4.50 19.73
C GLN A 108 -7.96 -3.35 19.11
N ASN A 109 -6.76 -3.10 19.64
CA ASN A 109 -5.77 -2.27 18.98
C ASN A 109 -5.12 -3.07 17.83
N ILE A 110 -5.51 -2.75 16.59
CA ILE A 110 -4.99 -3.40 15.39
C ILE A 110 -4.08 -2.42 14.64
N VAL A 111 -2.86 -2.84 14.38
CA VAL A 111 -1.90 -2.04 13.60
C VAL A 111 -1.95 -2.50 12.15
N ASN A 112 -2.32 -1.59 11.23
CA ASN A 112 -2.25 -1.86 9.79
C ASN A 112 -0.83 -1.62 9.29
N LEU A 113 -0.10 -2.69 8.96
CA LEU A 113 1.28 -2.60 8.49
C LEU A 113 1.37 -2.17 7.02
N SER A 114 0.27 -2.32 6.26
CA SER A 114 0.18 -1.94 4.85
C SER A 114 -0.16 -0.46 4.62
N ARG A 115 -0.21 0.35 5.69
CA ARG A 115 -0.54 1.78 5.63
C ARG A 115 0.47 2.60 6.43
N PRO A 116 0.75 3.87 6.04
CA PRO A 116 0.15 4.61 4.93
C PRO A 116 0.63 4.16 3.53
N THR A 117 1.71 3.39 3.49
CA THR A 117 2.32 2.79 2.29
C THR A 117 2.60 1.31 2.53
N ALA A 118 2.88 0.56 1.47
CA ALA A 118 3.34 -0.82 1.59
C ALA A 118 4.77 -0.95 2.17
N TYR A 119 5.56 0.13 2.15
CA TYR A 119 6.86 0.20 2.79
C TYR A 119 6.77 -0.09 4.28
N TYR A 120 7.58 -1.01 4.77
CA TYR A 120 7.52 -1.44 6.17
C TYR A 120 8.87 -1.36 6.87
N HIS A 121 8.86 -0.67 8.02
CA HIS A 121 10.02 -0.56 8.90
C HIS A 121 10.22 -1.87 9.67
N TYR A 122 11.28 -2.57 9.33
CA TYR A 122 11.73 -3.78 10.00
C TYR A 122 12.85 -3.45 10.99
N SER A 123 12.80 -4.07 12.18
CA SER A 123 13.79 -3.91 13.23
C SER A 123 14.17 -5.27 13.79
N THR A 124 15.46 -5.58 13.79
CA THR A 124 16.00 -6.83 14.33
C THR A 124 17.24 -6.58 15.18
N GLU A 125 17.54 -7.51 16.08
CA GLU A 125 18.76 -7.48 16.88
C GLU A 125 19.74 -8.56 16.42
N VAL A 126 21.00 -8.18 16.29
CA VAL A 126 22.10 -9.06 15.93
C VAL A 126 23.21 -8.93 16.98
N SER A 127 23.69 -10.07 17.47
CA SER A 127 24.80 -10.14 18.42
C SER A 127 26.05 -10.67 17.73
N ILE A 128 27.13 -9.89 17.74
CA ILE A 128 28.42 -10.27 17.15
C ILE A 128 29.48 -10.42 18.25
N PRO A 129 30.34 -11.45 18.23
CA PRO A 129 31.42 -11.59 19.21
C PRO A 129 32.31 -10.33 19.28
N PHE A 130 32.72 -9.92 20.49
CA PHE A 130 33.53 -8.73 20.78
C PHE A 130 34.97 -8.78 20.18
N ARG A 131 35.27 -9.73 19.31
CA ARG A 131 36.59 -9.89 18.66
C ARG A 131 36.80 -8.92 17.50
N HIS A 132 35.75 -8.26 17.04
CA HIS A 132 35.78 -7.32 15.91
C HIS A 132 35.68 -5.87 16.39
N ASP A 133 36.26 -4.91 15.66
CA ASP A 133 36.03 -3.48 15.92
C ASP A 133 34.55 -3.16 15.68
N ALA A 134 33.87 -2.68 16.73
CA ALA A 134 32.46 -2.30 16.70
C ALA A 134 32.14 -1.28 15.59
N ARG A 135 33.08 -0.37 15.29
CA ARG A 135 32.90 0.64 14.24
C ARG A 135 32.94 0.01 12.84
N GLU A 136 33.87 -0.92 12.64
CA GLU A 136 34.00 -1.65 11.38
C GLU A 136 32.76 -2.53 11.15
N VAL A 137 32.35 -3.31 12.15
CA VAL A 137 31.16 -4.17 12.07
C VAL A 137 29.91 -3.34 11.78
N LYS A 138 29.76 -2.20 12.47
CA LYS A 138 28.65 -1.28 12.22
C LYS A 138 28.62 -0.83 10.75
N HIS A 139 29.76 -0.38 10.24
CA HIS A 139 29.86 0.12 8.86
C HIS A 139 29.55 -0.98 7.83
N VAL A 140 30.09 -2.18 8.04
CA VAL A 140 29.78 -3.37 7.21
C VAL A 140 28.28 -3.69 7.23
N MET A 141 27.63 -3.65 8.40
CA MET A 141 26.19 -3.87 8.50
C MET A 141 25.39 -2.80 7.77
N GLU A 142 25.76 -1.52 7.90
CA GLU A 142 25.09 -0.42 7.18
C GLU A 142 25.19 -0.62 5.66
N GLU A 143 26.39 -0.91 5.14
CA GLU A 143 26.59 -1.14 3.70
C GLU A 143 25.89 -2.42 3.22
N ALA A 144 25.91 -3.51 4.00
CA ALA A 144 25.23 -4.77 3.64
C ALA A 144 23.71 -4.60 3.58
N ILE A 145 23.11 -3.91 4.56
CA ILE A 145 21.68 -3.61 4.53
C ILE A 145 21.34 -2.73 3.33
N LEU A 146 22.16 -1.70 3.06
CA LEU A 146 21.94 -0.80 1.93
C LEU A 146 22.02 -1.56 0.61
N ALA A 147 23.04 -2.40 0.43
CA ALA A 147 23.28 -3.20 -0.77
C ALA A 147 22.13 -4.15 -1.13
N HIS A 148 21.37 -4.62 -0.13
CA HIS A 148 20.32 -5.61 -0.34
C HIS A 148 19.21 -5.06 -1.28
N PRO A 149 18.83 -5.77 -2.37
CA PRO A 149 17.92 -5.22 -3.38
C PRO A 149 16.50 -4.94 -2.85
N ASP A 150 16.02 -5.73 -1.89
CA ASP A 150 14.67 -5.63 -1.30
C ASP A 150 14.53 -4.59 -0.17
N THR A 151 15.63 -3.93 0.24
CA THR A 151 15.55 -2.82 1.20
C THR A 151 15.36 -1.49 0.47
N LEU A 152 14.80 -0.50 1.15
CA LEU A 152 14.80 0.89 0.65
C LEU A 152 16.13 1.58 0.94
N GLY A 153 16.39 2.66 0.20
CA GLY A 153 17.64 3.41 0.25
C GLY A 153 18.00 3.95 -1.13
N ASP A 154 19.06 4.75 -1.19
CA ASP A 154 19.57 5.33 -2.42
C ASP A 154 19.92 4.25 -3.47
N ILE A 155 19.39 4.39 -4.69
CA ILE A 155 19.52 3.37 -5.73
C ILE A 155 20.95 3.35 -6.29
N ASP A 156 21.58 4.51 -6.45
CA ASP A 156 22.93 4.60 -7.00
C ASP A 156 23.94 3.91 -6.06
N GLN A 157 23.89 4.24 -4.76
CA GLN A 157 24.72 3.57 -3.76
C GLN A 157 24.46 2.07 -3.66
N LYS A 158 23.19 1.64 -3.78
CA LYS A 158 22.82 0.22 -3.86
C LYS A 158 23.56 -0.49 -5.01
N LEU A 159 23.51 0.09 -6.21
CA LEU A 159 24.11 -0.51 -7.41
C LEU A 159 25.64 -0.60 -7.31
N GLU A 160 26.28 0.33 -6.60
CA GLU A 160 27.72 0.30 -6.30
C GLU A 160 28.09 -0.78 -5.28
N LEU A 161 27.24 -1.03 -4.28
CA LEU A 161 27.54 -1.93 -3.16
C LEU A 161 27.08 -3.38 -3.38
N ILE A 162 26.11 -3.61 -4.27
CA ILE A 162 25.46 -4.93 -4.43
C ILE A 162 26.45 -6.05 -4.82
N ASP A 163 27.49 -5.77 -5.60
CA ASP A 163 28.52 -6.77 -5.94
C ASP A 163 29.48 -7.04 -4.77
N ARG A 164 29.65 -6.07 -3.86
CA ARG A 164 30.60 -6.18 -2.75
C ARG A 164 30.10 -7.11 -1.67
N TYR A 165 28.84 -6.96 -1.25
CA TYR A 165 28.29 -7.67 -0.10
C TYR A 165 27.53 -8.94 -0.47
N TYR A 166 26.91 -8.95 -1.64
CA TYR A 166 26.02 -10.03 -2.02
C TYR A 166 26.78 -11.12 -2.78
N GLN A 167 27.75 -11.77 -2.14
CA GLN A 167 28.67 -12.73 -2.79
C GLN A 167 28.25 -14.20 -2.63
N ILE A 168 27.11 -14.48 -1.99
CA ILE A 168 26.57 -15.85 -1.86
C ILE A 168 26.20 -16.39 -3.25
N GLU A 169 26.85 -17.47 -3.69
CA GLU A 169 26.63 -18.04 -5.03
C GLU A 169 25.19 -18.54 -5.19
N GLU A 170 24.59 -19.06 -4.11
CA GLU A 170 23.18 -19.48 -4.09
C GLU A 170 22.20 -18.32 -4.33
N LEU A 171 22.61 -17.08 -4.07
CA LEU A 171 21.77 -15.88 -4.24
C LEU A 171 22.12 -15.11 -5.52
N LYS A 172 22.96 -15.66 -6.41
CA LYS A 172 23.39 -15.01 -7.64
C LYS A 172 22.24 -14.56 -8.53
N ASP A 173 21.25 -15.41 -8.73
CA ASP A 173 20.08 -15.08 -9.56
C ASP A 173 19.27 -13.95 -8.90
N GLN A 174 19.06 -14.01 -7.58
CA GLN A 174 18.39 -12.94 -6.83
C GLN A 174 19.14 -11.62 -6.97
N ARG A 175 20.48 -11.63 -6.92
CA ARG A 175 21.32 -10.45 -7.12
C ARG A 175 21.11 -9.83 -8.50
N GLU A 176 21.12 -10.67 -9.54
CA GLU A 176 20.97 -10.23 -10.92
C GLU A 176 19.59 -9.64 -11.17
N PHE A 177 18.53 -10.34 -10.78
CA PHE A 177 17.16 -9.82 -10.89
C PHE A 177 16.93 -8.59 -10.02
N GLY A 178 17.50 -8.57 -8.81
CA GLY A 178 17.47 -7.42 -7.91
C GLY A 178 18.13 -6.18 -8.53
N ARG A 179 19.30 -6.33 -9.16
CA ARG A 179 19.97 -5.27 -9.91
C ARG A 179 19.13 -4.76 -11.07
N LEU A 180 18.63 -5.67 -11.91
CA LEU A 180 17.78 -5.30 -13.05
C LEU A 180 16.52 -4.56 -12.60
N ARG A 181 15.94 -4.98 -11.47
CA ARG A 181 14.78 -4.32 -10.86
C ARG A 181 15.13 -2.91 -10.39
N LEU A 182 16.28 -2.71 -9.76
CA LEU A 182 16.73 -1.38 -9.31
C LEU A 182 16.96 -0.43 -10.49
N LEU A 183 17.60 -0.90 -11.57
CA LEU A 183 17.80 -0.12 -12.79
C LEU A 183 16.47 0.26 -13.45
N ALA A 184 15.55 -0.69 -13.59
CA ALA A 184 14.23 -0.40 -14.14
C ALA A 184 13.41 0.53 -13.23
N GLU A 185 13.59 0.46 -11.91
CA GLU A 185 12.98 1.40 -10.97
C GLU A 185 13.54 2.83 -11.16
N GLN A 186 14.84 2.94 -11.42
CA GLN A 186 15.52 4.21 -11.68
C GLN A 186 14.99 4.86 -12.96
N ASP A 187 14.79 4.10 -14.04
CA ASP A 187 14.17 4.60 -15.27
C ASP A 187 12.75 5.16 -15.02
N VAL A 188 11.95 4.46 -14.21
CA VAL A 188 10.62 4.95 -13.81
C VAL A 188 10.72 6.24 -13.01
N ASN A 189 11.67 6.33 -12.07
CA ASN A 189 11.87 7.53 -11.25
C ASN A 189 12.29 8.72 -12.11
N TYR A 190 13.22 8.54 -13.05
CA TYR A 190 13.62 9.60 -13.99
C TYR A 190 12.45 10.06 -14.86
N LYS A 191 11.60 9.15 -15.34
CA LYS A 191 10.42 9.53 -16.11
C LYS A 191 9.41 10.31 -15.26
N LEU A 192 9.27 9.99 -13.97
CA LEU A 192 8.46 10.79 -13.04
C LEU A 192 9.07 12.17 -12.77
N GLU A 193 10.39 12.26 -12.66
CA GLU A 193 11.14 13.52 -12.52
C GLU A 193 11.09 14.40 -13.78
N GLU A 194 10.77 13.83 -14.94
CA GLU A 194 10.45 14.56 -16.17
C GLU A 194 8.99 15.08 -16.16
N ILE A 195 8.02 14.22 -15.83
CA ILE A 195 6.58 14.52 -15.91
C ILE A 195 6.12 15.51 -14.84
N VAL A 196 6.62 15.37 -13.61
CA VAL A 196 6.16 16.19 -12.47
C VAL A 196 6.45 17.68 -12.69
N PRO A 197 7.68 18.10 -13.04
CA PRO A 197 7.96 19.50 -13.38
C PRO A 197 7.18 19.99 -14.59
N ALA A 198 6.91 19.15 -15.59
CA ALA A 198 6.09 19.53 -16.75
C ALA A 198 4.64 19.85 -16.34
N LEU A 199 4.05 19.09 -15.42
CA LEU A 199 2.74 19.41 -14.82
C LEU A 199 2.79 20.73 -14.03
N GLU A 200 3.89 21.02 -13.33
CA GLU A 200 4.06 22.30 -12.62
C GLU A 200 4.15 23.48 -13.57
N ALA A 201 4.86 23.33 -14.69
CA ALA A 201 4.91 24.34 -15.74
C ALA A 201 3.51 24.60 -16.31
N LEU A 202 2.73 23.54 -16.59
CA LEU A 202 1.36 23.66 -17.09
C LEU A 202 0.43 24.42 -16.11
N VAL A 203 0.58 24.18 -14.79
CA VAL A 203 -0.15 24.95 -13.77
C VAL A 203 0.16 26.44 -13.88
N VAL A 204 1.43 26.80 -14.05
CA VAL A 204 1.84 28.19 -14.20
C VAL A 204 1.24 28.79 -15.48
N THR A 205 1.30 28.09 -16.61
CA THR A 205 0.68 28.52 -17.88
C THR A 205 -0.82 28.81 -17.71
N LEU A 206 -1.55 27.90 -17.06
CA LEU A 206 -2.98 28.06 -16.78
C LEU A 206 -3.28 29.28 -15.90
N GLN A 207 -2.50 29.51 -14.84
CA GLN A 207 -2.69 30.66 -13.94
C GLN A 207 -2.51 32.01 -14.63
N PHE A 208 -1.67 32.08 -15.68
CA PHE A 208 -1.53 33.29 -16.48
C PHE A 208 -2.69 33.46 -17.45
N ALA A 209 -3.11 32.39 -18.13
CA ALA A 209 -4.22 32.42 -19.08
C ALA A 209 -5.57 32.75 -18.40
N GLU A 210 -5.81 32.25 -17.18
CA GLU A 210 -7.03 32.53 -16.42
C GLU A 210 -7.18 34.00 -16.00
N LYS A 211 -6.08 34.75 -15.82
CA LYS A 211 -6.12 36.19 -15.47
C LYS A 211 -6.58 37.07 -16.62
N GLY A 212 -6.33 36.66 -17.86
CA GLY A 212 -6.71 37.39 -19.08
C GLY A 212 -8.03 36.95 -19.69
N GLY A 213 -8.55 35.78 -19.27
CA GLY A 213 -9.64 35.07 -19.92
C GLY A 213 -9.10 34.21 -21.07
N LEU A 214 -9.38 32.91 -21.03
CA LEU A 214 -8.85 31.92 -21.97
C LEU A 214 -9.20 32.24 -23.42
N THR A 215 -8.23 32.79 -24.15
CA THR A 215 -8.30 32.93 -25.61
C THR A 215 -8.17 31.57 -26.28
N GLN A 216 -8.63 31.46 -27.53
CA GLN A 216 -8.51 30.21 -28.29
C GLN A 216 -7.04 29.78 -28.48
N GLU A 217 -6.13 30.75 -28.65
CA GLU A 217 -4.69 30.51 -28.80
C GLU A 217 -4.05 30.01 -27.48
N GLU A 218 -4.45 30.56 -26.33
CA GLU A 218 -4.00 30.06 -25.02
C GLU A 218 -4.51 28.64 -24.76
N ILE A 219 -5.76 28.33 -25.14
CA ILE A 219 -6.32 26.98 -25.02
C ILE A 219 -5.52 26.00 -25.88
N GLU A 220 -5.20 26.36 -27.12
CA GLU A 220 -4.40 25.52 -28.02
C GLU A 220 -2.97 25.28 -27.48
N ASN A 221 -2.34 26.29 -26.90
CA ASN A 221 -1.03 26.16 -26.27
C ASN A 221 -1.06 25.23 -25.05
N VAL A 222 -2.04 25.41 -24.15
CA VAL A 222 -2.24 24.54 -22.97
C VAL A 222 -2.53 23.10 -23.39
N GLN A 223 -3.34 22.91 -24.45
CA GLN A 223 -3.60 21.59 -25.01
C GLN A 223 -2.32 20.94 -25.53
N GLN A 224 -1.49 21.68 -26.26
CA GLN A 224 -0.24 21.16 -26.79
C GLN A 224 0.74 20.78 -25.66
N GLU A 225 0.93 21.65 -24.67
CA GLU A 225 1.77 21.35 -23.49
C GLU A 225 1.27 20.09 -22.76
N TYR A 226 -0.04 19.94 -22.60
CA TYR A 226 -0.61 18.77 -21.97
C TYR A 226 -0.50 17.50 -22.84
N CYS A 227 -0.59 17.62 -24.17
CA CYS A 227 -0.32 16.51 -25.10
C CYS A 227 1.12 16.01 -24.99
N ASP A 228 2.10 16.90 -24.80
CA ASP A 228 3.50 16.51 -24.60
C ASP A 228 3.66 15.73 -23.28
N ILE A 229 2.98 16.15 -22.22
CA ILE A 229 2.92 15.42 -20.94
C ILE A 229 2.25 14.05 -21.12
N LEU A 230 1.15 13.97 -21.88
CA LEU A 230 0.49 12.71 -22.20
C LEU A 230 1.41 11.77 -22.97
N ALA A 231 2.20 12.27 -23.92
CA ALA A 231 3.18 11.48 -24.65
C ALA A 231 4.25 10.88 -23.71
N ALA A 232 4.77 11.67 -22.76
CA ALA A 232 5.71 11.17 -21.74
C ALA A 232 5.08 10.12 -20.80
N ILE A 233 3.80 10.27 -20.46
CA ILE A 233 3.03 9.25 -19.72
C ILE A 233 2.87 7.98 -20.57
N GLY A 234 2.75 8.12 -21.89
CA GLY A 234 2.53 7.04 -22.86
C GLY A 234 1.10 6.97 -23.38
N LEU A 235 0.44 8.12 -23.51
CA LEU A 235 -0.94 8.25 -23.97
C LEU A 235 -1.00 9.18 -25.18
N ASP A 236 -1.63 8.70 -26.25
CA ASP A 236 -1.90 9.45 -27.46
C ASP A 236 -3.39 9.83 -27.52
N VAL A 237 -3.67 11.04 -27.98
CA VAL A 237 -5.04 11.53 -28.17
C VAL A 237 -5.58 11.03 -29.51
N ILE A 238 -6.69 10.28 -29.48
CA ILE A 238 -7.37 9.81 -30.67
C ILE A 238 -8.78 10.39 -30.71
N THR A 239 -9.15 10.95 -31.86
CA THR A 239 -10.51 11.41 -32.12
C THR A 239 -11.23 10.40 -32.99
N GLU A 240 -12.26 9.77 -32.43
CA GLU A 240 -13.14 8.85 -33.16
C GLU A 240 -14.50 9.50 -33.43
N ILE A 241 -15.09 9.23 -34.58
CA ILE A 241 -16.46 9.66 -34.89
C ILE A 241 -17.41 8.52 -34.51
N GLN A 242 -18.19 8.71 -33.44
CA GLN A 242 -19.22 7.76 -33.00
C GLN A 242 -20.59 8.45 -33.02
N ASN A 243 -21.56 7.85 -33.73
CA ASN A 243 -22.94 8.37 -33.84
C ASN A 243 -23.02 9.87 -34.19
N ASN A 244 -22.24 10.31 -35.18
CA ASN A 244 -22.16 11.71 -35.63
C ASN A 244 -21.65 12.70 -34.57
N ARG A 245 -20.96 12.21 -33.53
CA ARG A 245 -20.25 13.00 -32.50
C ARG A 245 -18.77 12.60 -32.48
N SER A 246 -17.88 13.57 -32.39
CA SER A 246 -16.47 13.31 -32.10
C SER A 246 -16.33 12.93 -30.63
N VAL A 247 -15.76 11.75 -30.37
CA VAL A 247 -15.39 11.27 -29.05
C VAL A 247 -13.87 11.23 -28.99
N VAL A 248 -13.31 11.97 -28.04
CA VAL A 248 -11.85 11.96 -27.81
C VAL A 248 -11.51 10.95 -26.74
N THR A 249 -10.62 10.01 -27.07
CA THR A 249 -10.17 8.94 -26.19
C THR A 249 -8.65 8.90 -26.16
N LEU A 250 -8.07 8.66 -25.00
CA LEU A 250 -6.64 8.39 -24.84
C LEU A 250 -6.35 6.92 -25.08
N GLN A 251 -5.42 6.63 -25.98
CA GLN A 251 -4.92 5.28 -26.22
C GLN A 251 -3.45 5.18 -25.82
N GLU A 252 -3.02 4.01 -25.36
CA GLU A 252 -1.61 3.79 -25.07
C GLU A 252 -0.77 3.79 -26.35
N THR A 253 0.37 4.47 -26.28
CA THR A 253 1.35 4.47 -27.35
C THR A 253 2.16 3.16 -27.40
N ARG A 254 2.86 2.93 -28.51
CA ARG A 254 3.78 1.79 -28.67
C ARG A 254 5.21 2.09 -28.20
N SER A 255 5.51 3.34 -27.84
CA SER A 255 6.83 3.74 -27.34
C SER A 255 7.17 3.01 -26.03
N LYS A 256 8.40 2.54 -25.93
CA LYS A 256 8.93 1.88 -24.73
C LYS A 256 9.47 2.85 -23.69
N ASP A 257 9.82 4.07 -24.09
CA ASP A 257 10.33 5.13 -23.21
C ASP A 257 9.17 6.02 -22.74
N THR A 258 8.23 5.42 -22.02
CA THR A 258 7.06 6.12 -21.45
C THR A 258 6.80 5.62 -20.04
N LEU A 259 6.18 6.43 -19.20
CA LEU A 259 5.93 6.07 -17.80
C LEU A 259 5.20 4.72 -17.68
N ILE A 260 4.14 4.51 -18.48
CA ILE A 260 3.37 3.26 -18.45
C ILE A 260 4.22 2.07 -18.91
N ALA A 261 5.01 2.22 -19.97
CA ALA A 261 5.86 1.14 -20.48
C ALA A 261 6.98 0.78 -19.50
N LEU A 262 7.63 1.77 -18.91
CA LEU A 262 8.71 1.61 -17.93
C LEU A 262 8.21 0.95 -16.65
N VAL A 263 7.04 1.37 -16.12
CA VAL A 263 6.41 0.74 -14.95
C VAL A 263 6.09 -0.73 -15.23
N ARG A 264 5.61 -1.03 -16.43
CA ARG A 264 5.33 -2.42 -16.84
C ARG A 264 6.57 -3.27 -16.95
N GLU A 265 7.65 -2.72 -17.50
CA GLU A 265 8.91 -3.44 -17.56
C GLU A 265 9.47 -3.69 -16.17
N TRP A 266 9.44 -2.67 -15.30
CA TRP A 266 9.89 -2.77 -13.92
C TRP A 266 9.15 -3.87 -13.13
N TYR A 267 7.81 -3.90 -13.14
CA TYR A 267 7.10 -4.96 -12.41
C TYR A 267 7.22 -6.33 -13.10
N ARG A 268 7.44 -6.40 -14.42
CA ARG A 268 7.73 -7.67 -15.13
C ARG A 268 9.07 -8.25 -14.73
N ILE A 269 10.06 -7.42 -14.44
CA ILE A 269 11.33 -7.85 -13.87
C ILE A 269 11.10 -8.29 -12.43
N PHE A 270 10.29 -7.57 -11.66
CA PHE A 270 9.95 -7.92 -10.28
C PHE A 270 9.40 -9.35 -10.18
N ILE A 271 8.43 -9.73 -11.03
CA ILE A 271 7.81 -11.07 -10.97
C ILE A 271 8.74 -12.21 -11.39
N ARG A 272 9.96 -11.91 -11.85
CA ARG A 272 11.01 -12.91 -12.14
C ARG A 272 11.94 -13.15 -10.96
N ASP A 273 11.75 -12.46 -9.84
CA ASP A 273 12.50 -12.69 -8.61
C ASP A 273 12.31 -14.15 -8.15
N PRO A 274 13.40 -14.92 -7.99
CA PRO A 274 13.33 -16.34 -7.62
C PRO A 274 12.72 -16.58 -6.24
N ASN A 275 12.68 -15.58 -5.36
CA ASN A 275 12.09 -15.69 -4.02
C ASN A 275 10.62 -15.29 -3.98
N LEU A 276 10.04 -14.84 -5.09
CA LEU A 276 8.64 -14.43 -5.13
C LEU A 276 7.73 -15.65 -5.04
N LEU A 277 6.74 -15.60 -4.15
CA LEU A 277 5.76 -16.68 -4.05
C LEU A 277 4.77 -16.64 -5.23
N ASP A 278 4.22 -17.80 -5.59
CA ASP A 278 3.27 -17.94 -6.69
C ASP A 278 2.07 -17.00 -6.57
N ASN A 279 1.55 -16.81 -5.35
CA ASN A 279 0.43 -15.90 -5.10
C ASN A 279 0.81 -14.42 -5.33
N ASP A 280 2.05 -14.03 -5.04
CA ASP A 280 2.53 -12.66 -5.17
C ASP A 280 2.76 -12.28 -6.64
N SER A 281 3.08 -13.27 -7.49
CA SER A 281 3.26 -13.09 -8.94
C SER A 281 2.04 -12.47 -9.64
N TYR A 282 0.83 -12.67 -9.10
CA TYR A 282 -0.41 -12.06 -9.60
C TYR A 282 -0.75 -10.74 -8.91
N ILE A 283 -0.39 -10.58 -7.64
CA ILE A 283 -0.72 -9.40 -6.84
C ILE A 283 -0.01 -8.16 -7.42
N ILE A 284 1.27 -8.29 -7.77
CA ILE A 284 2.08 -7.17 -8.24
C ILE A 284 1.53 -6.59 -9.56
N PRO A 285 1.32 -7.37 -10.65
CA PRO A 285 0.75 -6.84 -11.88
C PRO A 285 -0.65 -6.24 -11.67
N ASP A 286 -1.51 -6.88 -10.87
CA ASP A 286 -2.87 -6.41 -10.62
C ASP A 286 -2.88 -5.04 -9.94
N GLU A 287 -2.00 -4.83 -8.94
CA GLU A 287 -1.90 -3.54 -8.26
C GLU A 287 -1.41 -2.44 -9.22
N TRP A 288 -0.36 -2.72 -9.99
CA TRP A 288 0.22 -1.73 -10.91
C TRP A 288 -0.70 -1.42 -12.08
N GLU A 289 -1.40 -2.41 -12.65
CA GLU A 289 -2.40 -2.15 -13.70
C GLU A 289 -3.61 -1.38 -13.16
N ARG A 290 -4.02 -1.59 -11.89
CA ARG A 290 -5.06 -0.74 -11.26
C ARG A 290 -4.60 0.71 -11.14
N LYS A 291 -3.34 0.95 -10.73
CA LYS A 291 -2.74 2.29 -10.66
C LYS A 291 -2.64 2.93 -12.05
N ILE A 292 -2.16 2.21 -13.06
CA ILE A 292 -2.09 2.66 -14.46
C ILE A 292 -3.49 3.03 -14.98
N ASN A 293 -4.50 2.19 -14.74
CA ASN A 293 -5.87 2.48 -15.17
C ASN A 293 -6.51 3.65 -14.42
N LEU A 294 -6.09 3.93 -13.18
CA LEU A 294 -6.48 5.14 -12.47
C LEU A 294 -5.78 6.38 -13.05
N LEU A 295 -4.49 6.28 -13.38
CA LEU A 295 -3.73 7.32 -14.07
C LEU A 295 -4.40 7.70 -15.40
N LYS A 296 -4.69 6.73 -16.27
CA LYS A 296 -5.41 6.96 -17.53
C LYS A 296 -6.73 7.68 -17.35
N ARG A 297 -7.54 7.25 -16.38
CA ARG A 297 -8.85 7.89 -16.11
C ARG A 297 -8.70 9.33 -15.63
N ARG A 298 -7.70 9.61 -14.77
CA ARG A 298 -7.40 10.98 -14.34
C ARG A 298 -6.89 11.84 -15.49
N ALA A 299 -5.96 11.30 -16.29
CA ALA A 299 -5.41 11.98 -17.46
C ALA A 299 -6.47 12.31 -18.51
N GLN A 300 -7.37 11.37 -18.81
CA GLN A 300 -8.51 11.57 -19.72
C GLN A 300 -9.46 12.66 -19.21
N ARG A 301 -9.80 12.64 -17.91
CA ARG A 301 -10.69 13.66 -17.33
C ARG A 301 -10.09 15.05 -17.42
N LEU A 302 -8.78 15.18 -17.15
CA LEU A 302 -8.06 16.44 -17.28
C LEU A 302 -8.02 16.90 -18.75
N TYR A 303 -7.75 15.99 -19.69
CA TYR A 303 -7.80 16.31 -21.13
C TYR A 303 -9.16 16.88 -21.54
N GLN A 304 -10.25 16.23 -21.12
CA GLN A 304 -11.61 16.65 -21.44
C GLN A 304 -11.95 18.04 -20.88
N LYS A 305 -11.46 18.36 -19.68
CA LYS A 305 -11.61 19.67 -19.04
C LYS A 305 -10.84 20.76 -19.78
N ILE A 306 -9.58 20.48 -20.15
CA ILE A 306 -8.74 21.41 -20.93
C ILE A 306 -9.32 21.63 -22.35
N SER A 307 -9.92 20.59 -22.95
CA SER A 307 -10.45 20.65 -24.32
C SER A 307 -11.76 21.43 -24.45
N ASN A 308 -12.57 21.46 -23.38
CA ASN A 308 -13.85 22.15 -23.39
C ASN A 308 -14.05 22.90 -22.06
N PRO A 309 -13.26 23.97 -21.84
CA PRO A 309 -13.36 24.77 -20.62
C PRO A 309 -14.73 25.45 -20.58
N GLN A 310 -15.57 25.13 -19.59
CA GLN A 310 -16.82 25.86 -19.40
C GLN A 310 -16.50 27.29 -18.91
N ARG A 311 -17.32 28.29 -19.26
CA ARG A 311 -17.11 29.70 -18.90
C ARG A 311 -16.97 30.00 -17.39
N GLU A 312 -17.27 29.03 -16.53
CA GLU A 312 -17.21 29.13 -15.06
C GLU A 312 -16.09 28.26 -14.43
N GLU A 313 -15.31 27.51 -15.21
CA GLU A 313 -14.23 26.65 -14.69
C GLU A 313 -12.93 27.44 -14.48
N THR A 314 -12.88 28.25 -13.42
CA THR A 314 -11.69 29.01 -12.98
C THR A 314 -10.71 28.17 -12.13
N ARG A 315 -10.62 26.86 -12.39
CA ARG A 315 -9.92 25.90 -11.50
C ARG A 315 -9.26 24.78 -12.31
N LEU A 316 -8.83 25.05 -13.55
CA LEU A 316 -8.13 24.03 -14.35
C LEU A 316 -6.79 23.64 -13.72
N ASP A 317 -6.12 24.62 -13.13
CA ASP A 317 -4.90 24.47 -12.35
C ASP A 317 -5.06 23.49 -11.17
N ASP A 318 -6.19 23.53 -10.46
CA ASP A 318 -6.50 22.58 -9.38
C ASP A 318 -6.54 21.13 -9.88
N TYR A 319 -7.12 20.87 -11.06
CA TYR A 319 -7.15 19.52 -11.63
C TYR A 319 -5.76 19.02 -12.02
N VAL A 320 -4.90 19.89 -12.55
CA VAL A 320 -3.49 19.56 -12.85
C VAL A 320 -2.73 19.28 -11.55
N MET A 321 -2.94 20.12 -10.53
CA MET A 321 -2.32 19.97 -9.21
C MET A 321 -2.76 18.68 -8.52
N GLU A 322 -4.04 18.31 -8.61
CA GLU A 322 -4.56 17.04 -8.11
C GLU A 322 -3.90 15.83 -8.79
N LEU A 323 -3.71 15.88 -10.12
CA LEU A 323 -3.02 14.82 -10.86
C LEU A 323 -1.55 14.72 -10.40
N LYS A 324 -0.85 15.85 -10.29
CA LYS A 324 0.54 15.91 -9.81
C LYS A 324 0.69 15.33 -8.41
N GLN A 325 -0.12 15.81 -7.46
CA GLN A 325 -0.11 15.32 -6.08
C GLN A 325 -0.41 13.82 -6.01
N TRP A 326 -1.38 13.35 -6.81
CA TRP A 326 -1.70 11.94 -6.87
C TRP A 326 -0.55 11.10 -7.45
N LEU A 327 0.13 11.57 -8.50
CA LEU A 327 1.32 10.90 -9.05
C LEU A 327 2.40 10.75 -7.97
N GLN A 328 2.76 11.83 -7.29
CA GLN A 328 3.82 11.84 -6.27
C GLN A 328 3.47 11.03 -5.02
N ALA A 329 2.22 11.10 -4.55
CA ALA A 329 1.83 10.51 -3.27
C ALA A 329 1.24 9.09 -3.39
N ARG A 330 0.64 8.74 -4.53
CA ARG A 330 -0.20 7.52 -4.66
C ARG A 330 0.15 6.62 -5.83
N PHE A 331 0.81 7.13 -6.88
CA PHE A 331 1.22 6.30 -8.01
C PHE A 331 2.51 5.53 -7.68
N LYS A 332 3.63 6.25 -7.56
CA LYS A 332 4.89 5.70 -7.08
C LYS A 332 5.61 6.79 -6.28
N GLN A 333 5.96 6.48 -5.03
CA GLN A 333 6.71 7.41 -4.19
C GLN A 333 8.21 7.23 -4.45
N SER A 334 8.94 8.33 -4.49
CA SER A 334 10.41 8.31 -4.48
C SER A 334 10.91 7.88 -3.11
N ARG A 335 12.03 7.15 -3.09
CA ARG A 335 12.69 6.74 -1.86
C ARG A 335 13.16 7.97 -1.08
N GLN A 336 12.89 7.99 0.21
CA GLN A 336 13.16 9.14 1.08
C GLN A 336 14.37 8.89 1.97
N LYS A 337 15.13 9.94 2.28
CA LYS A 337 16.34 9.84 3.12
C LYS A 337 16.10 9.21 4.50
N TRP A 338 14.94 9.46 5.11
CA TRP A 338 14.60 8.87 6.42
C TRP A 338 14.34 7.35 6.37
N GLN A 339 14.24 6.77 5.17
CA GLN A 339 14.10 5.33 4.94
C GLN A 339 15.45 4.63 4.79
N GLU A 340 16.56 5.37 4.82
CA GLU A 340 17.90 4.79 4.81
C GLU A 340 18.12 3.89 6.03
N PRO A 341 18.87 2.78 5.87
CA PRO A 341 19.10 1.84 6.95
C PRO A 341 19.92 2.47 8.07
N GLN A 342 19.64 2.05 9.30
CA GLN A 342 20.32 2.53 10.50
C GLN A 342 20.77 1.36 11.36
N VAL A 343 22.05 1.39 11.75
CA VAL A 343 22.63 0.41 12.66
C VAL A 343 22.99 1.10 13.99
N LEU A 344 22.32 0.67 15.06
CA LEU A 344 22.51 1.21 16.40
C LEU A 344 23.23 0.20 17.28
N VAL A 345 24.29 0.62 17.97
CA VAL A 345 24.90 -0.19 19.03
C VAL A 345 24.03 -0.08 20.27
N LYS A 346 23.45 -1.20 20.72
CA LYS A 346 22.57 -1.24 21.90
C LYS A 346 23.32 -1.44 23.21
N GLY A 347 24.44 -2.15 23.16
CA GLY A 347 25.25 -2.44 24.33
C GLY A 347 26.10 -3.69 24.14
N MET A 348 26.56 -4.25 25.24
CA MET A 348 27.29 -5.50 25.28
C MET A 348 26.52 -6.51 26.12
N GLU A 349 26.58 -7.76 25.71
CA GLU A 349 26.13 -8.90 26.50
C GLU A 349 27.29 -9.85 26.71
N HIS A 350 27.28 -10.57 27.83
CA HIS A 350 28.30 -11.57 28.12
C HIS A 350 27.63 -12.87 28.54
N ASP A 351 28.20 -13.99 28.09
CA ASP A 351 28.01 -15.30 28.70
C ASP A 351 29.23 -15.63 29.59
N GLU A 352 29.31 -16.83 30.16
CA GLU A 352 30.42 -17.22 31.04
C GLU A 352 31.81 -17.21 30.35
N ALA A 353 31.86 -17.25 29.01
CA ALA A 353 33.08 -17.42 28.22
C ALA A 353 33.32 -16.34 27.16
N ASN A 354 32.29 -15.60 26.73
CA ASN A 354 32.33 -14.69 25.59
C ASN A 354 31.60 -13.37 25.88
N CYS A 355 32.10 -12.29 25.27
CA CYS A 355 31.42 -11.01 25.20
C CYS A 355 30.92 -10.79 23.76
N TYR A 356 29.73 -10.24 23.61
CA TYR A 356 29.08 -9.91 22.34
C TYR A 356 28.66 -8.45 22.35
N ILE A 357 28.72 -7.82 21.18
CA ILE A 357 28.16 -6.49 20.95
C ILE A 357 26.79 -6.68 20.30
N LYS A 358 25.78 -6.03 20.88
CA LYS A 358 24.43 -5.98 20.33
C LYS A 358 24.27 -4.83 19.37
N PHE A 359 23.85 -5.14 18.16
CA PHE A 359 23.45 -4.19 17.14
C PHE A 359 21.94 -4.30 16.90
N GLN A 360 21.24 -3.18 16.85
CA GLN A 360 19.89 -3.10 16.30
C GLN A 360 19.98 -2.63 14.86
N LEU A 361 19.48 -3.45 13.95
CA LEU A 361 19.37 -3.13 12.53
C LEU A 361 17.96 -2.60 12.28
N ASN A 362 17.85 -1.41 11.72
CA ASN A 362 16.58 -0.80 11.32
C ASN A 362 16.63 -0.51 9.82
N PHE A 363 15.65 -0.99 9.08
CA PHE A 363 15.57 -0.77 7.63
C PHE A 363 14.14 -0.88 7.13
N PHE A 364 13.87 -0.34 5.94
CA PHE A 364 12.59 -0.52 5.29
C PHE A 364 12.66 -1.61 4.22
N VAL A 365 11.64 -2.46 4.16
CA VAL A 365 11.38 -3.31 3.00
C VAL A 365 10.40 -2.63 2.04
N ASP A 366 10.50 -2.97 0.76
CA ASP A 366 9.73 -2.39 -0.33
C ASP A 366 8.22 -2.69 -0.31
N ASP A 367 7.82 -3.89 0.12
CA ASP A 367 6.40 -4.23 0.25
C ASP A 367 6.15 -5.32 1.30
N ILE A 368 5.43 -4.95 2.37
CA ILE A 368 5.05 -5.89 3.44
C ILE A 368 4.00 -6.91 3.02
N LYS A 369 3.26 -6.71 1.95
CA LYS A 369 2.22 -7.66 1.51
C LYS A 369 2.82 -8.91 0.89
N LEU A 370 4.05 -8.81 0.40
CA LEU A 370 4.76 -9.92 -0.23
C LEU A 370 5.18 -10.98 0.78
N GLU A 371 5.34 -12.19 0.28
CA GLU A 371 5.79 -13.36 1.02
C GLU A 371 4.91 -13.63 2.24
N ASN A 372 3.61 -13.38 2.12
CA ASN A 372 2.66 -13.45 3.22
C ASN A 372 3.03 -12.59 4.45
N GLY A 373 3.66 -11.43 4.27
CA GLY A 373 4.13 -10.61 5.38
C GLY A 373 5.49 -11.00 5.95
N LYS A 374 6.20 -11.93 5.28
CA LYS A 374 7.47 -12.50 5.75
C LYS A 374 8.70 -11.99 5.02
N ARG A 375 8.54 -11.09 4.06
CA ARG A 375 9.65 -10.49 3.32
C ARG A 375 10.70 -9.88 4.25
N GLY A 376 10.28 -9.17 5.30
CA GLY A 376 11.18 -8.64 6.31
C GLY A 376 12.02 -9.70 7.04
N ASP A 377 11.42 -10.85 7.37
CA ASP A 377 12.10 -11.95 8.03
C ASP A 377 13.17 -12.57 7.12
N ARG A 378 12.83 -12.80 5.83
CA ARG A 378 13.79 -13.29 4.82
C ARG A 378 14.95 -12.32 4.62
N VAL A 379 14.64 -11.06 4.35
CA VAL A 379 15.65 -10.01 4.11
C VAL A 379 16.57 -9.86 5.31
N SER A 380 16.02 -9.87 6.53
CA SER A 380 16.81 -9.84 7.76
C SER A 380 17.77 -11.04 7.86
N SER A 381 17.30 -12.23 7.51
CA SER A 381 18.12 -13.45 7.53
C SER A 381 19.26 -13.39 6.52
N GLN A 382 18.98 -12.93 5.29
CA GLN A 382 19.98 -12.78 4.22
C GLN A 382 21.05 -11.76 4.60
N ILE A 383 20.66 -10.58 5.11
CA ILE A 383 21.60 -9.57 5.60
C ILE A 383 22.50 -10.13 6.71
N TYR A 384 21.94 -10.90 7.64
CA TYR A 384 22.73 -11.53 8.70
C TYR A 384 23.77 -12.52 8.13
N GLN A 385 23.39 -13.33 7.13
CA GLN A 385 24.30 -14.25 6.45
C GLN A 385 25.43 -13.49 5.73
N ASP A 386 25.10 -12.43 4.98
CA ASP A 386 26.08 -11.60 4.27
C ASP A 386 27.10 -10.99 5.23
N VAL A 387 26.63 -10.43 6.35
CA VAL A 387 27.48 -9.83 7.39
C VAL A 387 28.41 -10.89 8.00
N VAL A 388 27.88 -12.06 8.38
CA VAL A 388 28.69 -13.12 8.98
C VAL A 388 29.75 -13.62 8.00
N GLN A 389 29.38 -13.85 6.74
CA GLN A 389 30.32 -14.31 5.71
C GLN A 389 31.41 -13.28 5.45
N TYR A 390 31.06 -12.00 5.33
CA TYR A 390 32.03 -10.92 5.15
C TYR A 390 33.04 -10.86 6.31
N LEU A 391 32.56 -10.96 7.55
CA LEU A 391 33.41 -10.96 8.74
C LEU A 391 34.32 -12.20 8.83
N GLN A 392 33.85 -13.36 8.35
CA GLN A 392 34.65 -14.59 8.30
C GLN A 392 35.75 -14.53 7.24
N GLN A 393 35.46 -14.05 6.03
CA GLN A 393 36.44 -13.93 4.95
C GLN A 393 37.61 -12.99 5.33
N ARG A 394 37.34 -11.95 6.13
CA ARG A 394 38.40 -11.07 6.67
C ARG A 394 39.21 -11.68 7.81
N GLN A 395 38.74 -12.76 8.43
CA GLN A 395 39.45 -13.48 9.49
C GLN A 395 40.37 -14.59 8.98
N GLU A 396 40.30 -14.97 7.69
CA GLU A 396 41.34 -15.83 7.12
C GLU A 396 42.69 -15.11 7.28
N PRO A 397 43.66 -15.72 7.99
CA PRO A 397 44.93 -15.08 8.22
C PRO A 397 45.59 -14.82 6.88
N SER A 398 46.12 -13.60 6.72
CA SER A 398 47.24 -13.41 5.83
C SER A 398 48.34 -14.33 6.37
N ASP A 399 48.51 -15.49 5.72
CA ASP A 399 49.63 -16.39 5.97
C ASP A 399 50.93 -15.56 5.92
N ILE A 400 51.56 -15.40 7.08
CA ILE A 400 52.94 -14.93 7.27
C ILE A 400 53.66 -15.95 8.15
#